data_AF-A0A0Q7KPK4-F1
#
_entry.id   AF-A0A0Q7KPK4-F1
#
_cell.length_a   1.000
_cell.length_b   1.000
_cell.length_c   1.000
_cell.angle_alpha   90.00
_cell.angle_beta   90.00
_cell.angle_gamma   90.00
#
_symmetry.space_group_name_H-M   'P 1'
#
loop_
_entity.id
_entity.type
_entity.pdbx_description
1 polymer ?
#
loop_
_entity_poly.entity_id
_entity_poly.type
_entity_poly.pdbx_seq_one_letter_code
_entity_poly.pdbx_strand_id
1 'polypeptide(L)'
;MNRLRGMLASALTVVLVGGSLLAATPAQAADRDCGDFATQADAQAFFVANGGPGSDPHRLDYDGDGLACEDLPCPCSTSSAPAPPPPAPPAPVAAPCAVNPKVTEKAVVVSVIDGDTLRVRIDGTRSKIRLLGINSPERGRKGYGSATKALKKLTPVGRTIVLTSDPTQPYADVYGRALRYVKRGSKDVNKAQLSKGWARFYDARRCDPLTRKKSYKRAERSAKKHDRGIWR
;
A
#
# COMPACT_ATOMS: atom_id res chain seq x y z
N MET A 1 34.83 -14.01 -63.17
CA MET A 1 36.19 -14.50 -63.51
C MET A 1 37.05 -14.45 -62.25
N ASN A 2 37.58 -15.61 -61.81
CA ASN A 2 38.90 -15.85 -61.17
C ASN A 2 39.42 -14.84 -60.10
N ARG A 3 39.93 -15.18 -58.90
CA ARG A 3 40.65 -16.35 -58.31
C ARG A 3 40.56 -16.24 -56.77
N LEU A 4 40.33 -17.30 -55.98
CA LEU A 4 41.24 -18.31 -55.42
C LEU A 4 42.40 -17.81 -54.49
N ARG A 5 42.48 -18.47 -53.32
CA ARG A 5 43.57 -18.56 -52.30
C ARG A 5 43.57 -17.49 -51.20
N GLY A 6 43.78 -17.80 -49.91
CA GLY A 6 44.25 -19.03 -49.29
C GLY A 6 44.06 -19.06 -47.77
N MET A 7 44.32 -20.24 -47.23
CA MET A 7 44.29 -20.65 -45.83
C MET A 7 45.06 -19.72 -44.89
N LEU A 8 44.58 -19.59 -43.64
CA LEU A 8 45.42 -19.71 -42.44
C LEU A 8 44.52 -20.06 -41.25
N ALA A 9 44.77 -21.25 -40.71
CA ALA A 9 44.18 -21.75 -39.48
C ALA A 9 44.82 -21.04 -38.28
N SER A 10 43.99 -20.54 -37.37
CA SER A 10 44.40 -20.26 -35.99
C SER A 10 43.28 -20.73 -35.08
N ALA A 11 43.50 -21.92 -34.51
CA ALA A 11 42.70 -22.48 -33.44
C ALA A 11 42.92 -21.60 -32.18
N LEU A 12 41.91 -20.83 -31.81
CA LEU A 12 41.89 -20.12 -30.53
C LEU A 12 41.13 -20.98 -29.53
N THR A 13 41.89 -21.65 -28.66
CA THR A 13 41.40 -22.50 -27.58
C THR A 13 40.64 -21.64 -26.58
N VAL A 14 39.31 -21.74 -26.56
CA VAL A 14 38.48 -21.15 -25.51
C VAL A 14 38.59 -22.07 -24.29
N VAL A 15 39.40 -21.67 -23.32
CA VAL A 15 39.41 -22.28 -21.98
C VAL A 15 38.13 -21.84 -21.27
N LEU A 16 37.13 -22.73 -21.26
CA LEU A 16 35.97 -22.63 -20.39
C LEU A 16 36.44 -22.83 -18.94
N VAL A 17 36.74 -21.73 -18.25
CA VAL A 17 36.83 -21.73 -16.79
C VAL A 17 35.40 -21.93 -16.29
N GLY A 18 35.08 -23.19 -15.95
CA GLY A 18 33.86 -23.56 -15.26
C GLY A 18 33.84 -22.90 -13.88
N GLY A 19 33.31 -21.69 -13.81
CA GLY A 19 32.90 -21.08 -12.56
C GLY A 19 31.70 -21.86 -12.03
N SER A 20 31.95 -22.76 -11.09
CA SER A 20 30.91 -23.38 -10.28
C SER A 20 30.12 -22.27 -9.57
N LEU A 21 28.98 -21.91 -10.14
CA LEU A 21 27.93 -21.18 -9.45
C LEU A 21 27.40 -22.12 -8.37
N LEU A 22 28.01 -22.06 -7.18
CA LEU A 22 27.33 -22.46 -5.96
C LEU A 22 26.13 -21.51 -5.82
N ALA A 23 24.98 -21.95 -6.32
CA ALA A 23 23.71 -21.36 -5.96
C ALA A 23 23.58 -21.51 -4.44
N ALA A 24 23.89 -20.45 -3.70
CA ALA A 24 23.52 -20.36 -2.30
C ALA A 24 21.99 -20.42 -2.26
N THR A 25 21.47 -21.59 -1.92
CA THR A 25 20.06 -21.72 -1.53
C THR A 25 19.82 -20.72 -0.41
N PRO A 26 18.80 -19.84 -0.49
CA PRO A 26 18.42 -19.06 0.68
C PRO A 26 18.10 -20.08 1.77
N ALA A 27 18.85 -20.06 2.87
CA ALA A 27 18.51 -20.84 4.03
C ALA A 27 17.08 -20.48 4.40
N GLN A 28 16.15 -21.43 4.22
CA GLN A 28 14.84 -21.31 4.81
C GLN A 28 15.11 -21.25 6.31
N ALA A 29 14.95 -20.07 6.90
CA ALA A 29 14.97 -19.94 8.34
C ALA A 29 13.92 -20.93 8.84
N ALA A 30 14.38 -21.98 9.51
CA ALA A 30 13.50 -23.00 10.07
C ALA A 30 12.45 -22.29 10.93
N ASP A 31 11.21 -22.78 10.88
CA ASP A 31 10.18 -22.31 11.77
C ASP A 31 10.68 -22.50 13.21
N ARG A 32 10.67 -21.44 14.01
CA ARG A 32 11.14 -21.48 15.39
C ARG A 32 9.96 -21.21 16.30
N ASP A 33 9.76 -22.09 17.26
CA ASP A 33 8.72 -21.97 18.28
C ASP A 33 9.35 -21.53 19.61
N CYS A 34 8.52 -21.20 20.61
CA CYS A 34 9.00 -20.81 21.93
C CYS A 34 9.95 -21.85 22.58
N GLY A 35 9.74 -23.14 22.32
CA GLY A 35 10.60 -24.21 22.83
C GLY A 35 12.04 -24.20 22.30
N ASP A 36 12.34 -23.43 21.25
CA ASP A 36 13.69 -23.30 20.68
C ASP A 36 14.57 -22.28 21.41
N PHE A 37 14.01 -21.57 22.38
CA PHE A 37 14.69 -20.50 23.10
C PHE A 37 14.85 -20.87 24.57
N ALA A 38 16.04 -20.63 25.11
CA ALA A 38 16.33 -20.89 26.51
C ALA A 38 15.71 -19.83 27.44
N THR A 39 15.50 -18.62 26.94
CA THR A 39 14.96 -17.49 27.70
C THR A 39 13.95 -16.68 26.87
N GLN A 40 13.05 -15.97 27.56
CA GLN A 40 12.11 -15.06 26.93
C GLN A 40 12.83 -13.96 26.13
N ALA A 41 13.97 -13.48 26.63
CA ALA A 41 14.76 -12.45 25.97
C ALA A 41 15.32 -12.90 24.61
N ASP A 42 15.76 -14.16 24.49
CA ASP A 42 16.24 -14.72 23.23
C ASP A 42 15.10 -14.87 22.22
N ALA A 43 13.93 -15.30 22.69
CA ALA A 43 12.72 -15.39 21.87
C ALA A 43 12.27 -14.01 21.39
N GLN A 44 12.28 -13.00 22.27
CA GLN A 44 11.95 -11.62 21.94
C GLN A 44 12.89 -11.03 20.89
N ALA A 45 14.19 -11.25 21.04
CA ALA A 45 15.19 -10.76 20.09
C ALA A 45 14.97 -11.38 18.70
N PHE A 46 14.69 -12.67 18.64
CA PHE A 46 14.37 -13.35 17.39
C PHE A 46 13.05 -12.88 16.79
N PHE A 47 12.01 -12.69 17.59
CA PHE A 47 10.70 -12.17 17.16
C PHE A 47 10.82 -10.80 16.50
N VAL A 48 11.52 -9.86 17.13
CA VAL A 48 11.73 -8.50 16.58
C VAL A 48 12.58 -8.56 15.30
N ALA A 49 13.63 -9.39 15.27
CA ALA A 49 14.49 -9.54 14.10
C ALA A 49 13.74 -10.09 12.87
N ASN A 50 12.64 -10.82 13.07
CA ASN A 50 11.84 -11.45 12.01
C ASN A 50 10.50 -10.74 11.73
N GLY A 51 10.36 -9.48 12.16
CA GLY A 51 9.24 -8.62 11.77
C GLY A 51 8.18 -8.38 12.85
N GLY A 52 8.37 -8.94 14.06
CA GLY A 52 7.56 -8.61 15.22
C GLY A 52 7.69 -7.12 15.61
N PRO A 53 6.62 -6.47 16.10
CA PRO A 53 5.24 -6.98 16.28
C PRO A 53 4.34 -6.82 15.03
N GLY A 54 4.87 -6.28 13.93
CA GLY A 54 4.08 -6.01 12.72
C GLY A 54 3.71 -7.28 11.94
N SER A 55 4.44 -8.36 12.15
CA SER A 55 4.23 -9.67 11.58
C SER A 55 4.77 -10.71 12.56
N ASP A 56 4.04 -11.80 12.76
CA ASP A 56 4.48 -12.92 13.59
C ASP A 56 4.51 -14.22 12.76
N PRO A 57 5.50 -14.38 11.86
CA PRO A 57 5.58 -15.56 10.99
C PRO A 57 5.85 -16.85 11.76
N HIS A 58 6.51 -16.72 12.91
CA HIS A 58 6.96 -17.81 13.79
C HIS A 58 6.02 -18.04 14.97
N ARG A 59 4.91 -17.28 15.04
CA ARG A 59 3.84 -17.44 16.03
C ARG A 59 4.35 -17.38 17.49
N LEU A 60 5.34 -16.53 17.74
CA LEU A 60 5.99 -16.39 19.04
C LEU A 60 5.20 -15.46 19.98
N ASP A 61 4.30 -14.63 19.45
CA ASP A 61 3.47 -13.65 20.16
C ASP A 61 1.99 -13.98 19.88
N TYR A 62 1.49 -15.00 20.57
CA TYR A 62 0.16 -15.57 20.29
C TYR A 62 -0.99 -14.62 20.66
N ASP A 63 -0.85 -13.83 21.70
CA ASP A 63 -1.84 -12.87 22.18
C ASP A 63 -1.72 -11.49 21.53
N GLY A 64 -0.59 -11.21 20.85
CA GLY A 64 -0.41 -10.09 19.95
C GLY A 64 -0.16 -8.77 20.69
N ASP A 65 0.43 -8.84 21.87
CA ASP A 65 0.72 -7.70 22.72
C ASP A 65 2.13 -7.11 22.48
N GLY A 66 2.94 -7.81 21.67
CA GLY A 66 4.30 -7.47 21.31
C GLY A 66 5.38 -8.18 22.13
N LEU A 67 5.00 -9.05 23.07
CA LEU A 67 5.90 -9.82 23.91
C LEU A 67 5.88 -11.30 23.49
N ALA A 68 7.01 -11.74 22.94
CA ALA A 68 7.16 -13.11 22.49
C ALA A 68 7.43 -14.07 23.66
N CYS A 69 6.75 -15.22 23.67
CA CYS A 69 7.04 -16.36 24.54
C CYS A 69 7.18 -16.03 26.02
N GLU A 70 6.19 -15.31 26.58
CA GLU A 70 6.19 -14.82 27.97
C GLU A 70 6.33 -15.92 29.04
N ASP A 71 6.01 -17.17 28.68
CA ASP A 71 6.13 -18.34 29.54
C ASP A 71 7.58 -18.86 29.70
N LEU A 72 8.52 -18.38 28.88
CA LEU A 72 9.93 -18.77 28.99
C LEU A 72 10.59 -18.12 30.21
N PRO A 73 11.66 -18.73 30.76
CA PRO A 73 12.38 -18.16 31.88
C PRO A 73 12.90 -16.74 31.58
N CYS A 74 12.26 -15.75 32.18
CA CYS A 74 12.75 -14.38 32.22
C CYS A 74 13.83 -14.25 33.30
N PRO A 75 15.01 -13.67 33.05
CA PRO A 75 15.85 -13.16 34.12
C PRO A 75 15.29 -11.80 34.59
N CYS A 76 14.10 -11.80 35.17
CA CYS A 76 13.47 -10.62 35.76
C CYS A 76 12.88 -10.95 37.12
N SER A 77 13.72 -11.36 38.07
CA SER A 77 13.38 -11.32 39.50
C SER A 77 14.66 -11.17 40.32
N THR A 78 15.32 -10.01 40.18
CA THR A 78 15.99 -9.21 41.23
C THR A 78 17.04 -8.31 40.59
N SER A 79 16.81 -7.00 40.72
CA SER A 79 17.76 -5.88 40.76
C SER A 79 19.16 -6.03 40.13
N SER A 80 19.50 -5.05 39.28
CA SER A 80 20.82 -4.72 38.68
C SER A 80 21.04 -5.10 37.20
N ALA A 81 20.10 -4.71 36.34
CA ALA A 81 20.47 -4.32 34.99
C ALA A 81 21.27 -3.00 35.07
N PRO A 82 22.42 -2.86 34.39
CA PRO A 82 23.09 -1.57 34.24
C PRO A 82 22.10 -0.57 33.64
N ALA A 83 22.15 0.68 34.12
CA ALA A 83 21.24 1.73 33.68
C ALA A 83 21.15 1.72 32.14
N PRO A 84 19.93 1.78 31.58
CA PRO A 84 19.76 1.77 30.13
C PRO A 84 20.65 2.88 29.53
N PRO A 85 21.25 2.67 28.35
CA PRO A 85 21.87 3.77 27.63
C PRO A 85 20.85 4.93 27.60
N PRO A 86 21.30 6.19 27.69
CA PRO A 86 20.39 7.32 27.62
C PRO A 86 19.45 7.08 26.44
N PRO A 87 18.14 7.32 26.60
CA PRO A 87 17.17 6.99 25.58
C PRO A 87 17.72 7.48 24.25
N ALA A 88 17.84 6.58 23.27
CA ALA A 88 18.09 7.00 21.90
C ALA A 88 17.17 8.20 21.66
N PRO A 89 17.66 9.30 21.05
CA PRO A 89 16.80 10.44 20.76
C PRO A 89 15.53 9.85 20.14
N PRO A 90 14.34 10.23 20.63
CA PRO A 90 13.11 9.53 20.31
C PRO A 90 13.12 9.26 18.81
N ALA A 91 13.07 7.98 18.40
CA ALA A 91 12.84 7.63 17.01
C ALA A 91 11.75 8.59 16.54
N PRO A 92 11.95 9.35 15.44
CA PRO A 92 11.17 10.55 15.16
C PRO A 92 9.72 10.21 15.39
N VAL A 93 9.16 10.71 16.51
CA VAL A 93 7.76 10.49 16.88
C VAL A 93 7.01 10.79 15.61
N ALA A 94 6.34 9.79 15.04
CA ALA A 94 5.70 9.90 13.73
C ALA A 94 5.04 11.27 13.70
N ALA A 95 5.56 12.17 12.84
CA ALA A 95 5.32 13.60 13.01
C ALA A 95 3.82 13.80 13.22
N PRO A 96 3.40 14.58 14.24
CA PRO A 96 1.99 14.84 14.48
C PRO A 96 1.38 15.20 13.14
N CYS A 97 0.32 14.49 12.81
CA CYS A 97 -0.33 14.45 11.52
C CYS A 97 -0.40 15.82 10.89
N ALA A 98 0.60 16.14 10.05
CA ALA A 98 0.71 17.48 9.53
C ALA A 98 -0.53 17.73 8.68
N VAL A 99 -1.38 18.64 9.15
CA VAL A 99 -2.55 19.07 8.40
C VAL A 99 -2.04 19.83 7.18
N ASN A 100 -2.12 19.18 6.03
CA ASN A 100 -1.71 19.77 4.77
C ASN A 100 -2.70 20.88 4.39
N PRO A 101 -2.23 22.02 3.87
CA PRO A 101 -3.10 23.00 3.27
C PRO A 101 -4.07 22.37 2.28
N LYS A 102 -5.34 22.77 2.37
CA LYS A 102 -6.35 22.28 1.45
C LYS A 102 -6.14 22.90 0.08
N VAL A 103 -5.81 22.07 -0.92
CA VAL A 103 -5.67 22.48 -2.31
C VAL A 103 -6.95 22.18 -3.06
N THR A 104 -7.42 23.14 -3.86
CA THR A 104 -8.58 22.98 -4.74
C THR A 104 -8.23 23.48 -6.12
N GLU A 105 -8.44 22.64 -7.14
CA GLU A 105 -8.02 22.92 -8.51
C GLU A 105 -9.07 22.40 -9.51
N LYS A 106 -9.17 23.05 -10.68
CA LYS A 106 -10.02 22.59 -11.78
C LYS A 106 -9.22 21.68 -12.68
N ALA A 107 -9.85 20.65 -13.21
CA ALA A 107 -9.22 19.73 -14.15
C ALA A 107 -10.20 19.29 -15.24
N VAL A 108 -9.68 18.96 -16.41
CA VAL A 108 -10.45 18.36 -17.52
C VAL A 108 -10.22 16.86 -17.52
N VAL A 109 -11.28 16.07 -17.58
CA VAL A 109 -11.17 14.60 -17.62
C VAL A 109 -10.59 14.18 -18.98
N VAL A 110 -9.51 13.40 -18.95
CA VAL A 110 -8.86 12.84 -20.15
C VAL A 110 -9.29 11.39 -20.36
N SER A 111 -9.26 10.58 -19.31
CA SER A 111 -9.74 9.20 -19.37
C SER A 111 -10.09 8.67 -17.98
N VAL A 112 -10.92 7.62 -17.95
CA VAL A 112 -11.23 6.85 -16.73
C VAL A 112 -10.50 5.52 -16.84
N ILE A 113 -9.65 5.23 -15.86
CA ILE A 113 -8.79 4.03 -15.85
C ILE A 113 -9.60 2.86 -15.28
N ASP A 114 -10.16 3.02 -14.08
CA ASP A 114 -10.97 2.01 -13.38
C ASP A 114 -12.06 2.67 -12.51
N GLY A 115 -12.56 1.99 -11.47
CA GLY A 115 -13.66 2.48 -10.63
C GLY A 115 -13.27 3.56 -9.62
N ASP A 116 -11.98 3.86 -9.44
CA ASP A 116 -11.48 4.87 -8.50
C ASP A 116 -10.23 5.63 -8.95
N THR A 117 -9.82 5.46 -10.21
CA THR A 117 -8.67 6.14 -10.80
C THR A 117 -9.04 6.86 -12.10
N LEU A 118 -8.68 8.15 -12.18
CA LEU A 118 -8.87 9.00 -13.35
C LEU A 118 -7.52 9.46 -13.92
N ARG A 119 -7.51 9.79 -15.21
CA ARG A 119 -6.50 10.66 -15.81
C ARG A 119 -7.15 11.98 -16.18
N VAL A 120 -6.53 13.06 -15.77
CA VAL A 120 -7.03 14.43 -15.96
C VAL A 120 -5.95 15.30 -16.54
N ARG A 121 -6.34 16.50 -16.97
CA ARG A 121 -5.43 17.57 -17.36
C ARG A 121 -5.64 18.76 -16.43
N ILE A 122 -4.57 19.15 -15.74
CA ILE A 122 -4.48 20.31 -14.84
C ILE A 122 -3.43 21.23 -15.47
N ASP A 123 -3.82 22.46 -15.82
CA ASP A 123 -2.92 23.46 -16.41
C ASP A 123 -2.04 22.92 -17.54
N GLY A 124 -2.67 22.17 -18.46
CA GLY A 124 -1.98 21.55 -19.61
C GLY A 124 -1.30 20.21 -19.32
N THR A 125 -0.98 19.91 -18.06
CA THR A 125 -0.25 18.69 -17.65
C THR A 125 -1.20 17.53 -17.38
N ARG A 126 -0.85 16.32 -17.85
CA ARG A 126 -1.62 15.10 -17.60
C ARG A 126 -1.25 14.50 -16.24
N SER A 127 -2.23 14.29 -15.38
CA SER A 127 -2.04 13.75 -14.02
C SER A 127 -2.97 12.56 -13.77
N LYS A 128 -2.49 11.57 -13.00
CA LYS A 128 -3.32 10.46 -12.48
C LYS A 128 -3.90 10.85 -11.13
N ILE A 129 -5.20 10.63 -10.95
CA ILE A 129 -5.92 10.95 -9.72
C ILE A 129 -6.43 9.66 -9.10
N ARG A 130 -6.09 9.40 -7.83
CA ARG A 130 -6.68 8.34 -7.01
C ARG A 130 -7.77 8.94 -6.14
N LEU A 131 -9.00 8.44 -6.30
CA LEU A 131 -10.16 8.95 -5.58
C LEU A 131 -10.06 8.61 -4.09
N LEU A 132 -9.97 9.63 -3.24
CA LEU A 132 -9.91 9.46 -1.79
C LEU A 132 -11.18 8.81 -1.22
N GLY A 133 -11.00 7.98 -0.18
CA GLY A 133 -12.10 7.44 0.60
C GLY A 133 -12.84 6.26 -0.01
N ILE A 134 -12.42 5.77 -1.18
CA ILE A 134 -13.10 4.67 -1.87
C ILE A 134 -12.09 3.64 -2.39
N ASN A 135 -12.48 2.38 -2.41
CA ASN A 135 -11.79 1.32 -3.14
C ASN A 135 -12.78 0.54 -3.98
N SER A 136 -12.61 0.57 -5.30
CA SER A 136 -13.42 -0.19 -6.24
C SER A 136 -12.91 -1.63 -6.36
N PRO A 137 -13.73 -2.59 -6.84
CA PRO A 137 -13.23 -3.95 -7.09
C PRO A 137 -12.07 -3.94 -8.07
N GLU A 138 -11.04 -4.74 -7.83
CA GLU A 138 -9.90 -4.89 -8.73
C GLU A 138 -10.27 -5.60 -10.04
N ARG A 139 -9.41 -5.47 -11.06
CA ARG A 139 -9.59 -6.15 -12.34
C ARG A 139 -9.77 -7.67 -12.14
N GLY A 140 -10.75 -8.25 -12.81
CA GLY A 140 -11.12 -9.66 -12.66
C GLY A 140 -12.08 -9.95 -11.49
N ARG A 141 -12.37 -8.99 -10.61
CA ARG A 141 -13.37 -9.14 -9.54
C ARG A 141 -14.76 -8.70 -10.00
N LYS A 142 -15.80 -9.34 -9.44
CA LYS A 142 -17.21 -8.99 -9.66
C LYS A 142 -17.41 -7.49 -9.39
N GLY A 143 -17.97 -6.78 -10.37
CA GLY A 143 -18.29 -5.35 -10.25
C GLY A 143 -17.23 -4.37 -10.77
N TYR A 144 -16.02 -4.82 -11.13
CA TYR A 144 -14.97 -3.95 -11.70
C TYR A 144 -15.46 -3.13 -12.90
N GLY A 145 -16.03 -3.80 -13.90
CA GLY A 145 -16.53 -3.15 -15.12
C GLY A 145 -17.67 -2.17 -14.85
N SER A 146 -18.58 -2.53 -13.94
CA SER A 146 -19.70 -1.69 -13.53
C SER A 146 -19.23 -0.45 -12.76
N ALA A 147 -18.24 -0.59 -11.88
CA ALA A 147 -17.64 0.54 -11.16
C ALA A 147 -16.94 1.51 -12.11
N THR A 148 -16.20 0.99 -13.08
CA THR A 148 -15.54 1.77 -14.12
C THR A 148 -16.57 2.50 -15.00
N LYS A 149 -17.62 1.81 -15.45
CA LYS A 149 -18.72 2.40 -16.24
C LYS A 149 -19.46 3.50 -15.45
N ALA A 150 -19.69 3.28 -14.16
CA ALA A 150 -20.30 4.28 -13.29
C ALA A 150 -19.44 5.53 -13.17
N LEU A 151 -18.13 5.38 -12.98
CA LEU A 151 -17.21 6.52 -12.93
C LEU A 151 -17.15 7.27 -14.28
N LYS A 152 -17.12 6.56 -15.41
CA LYS A 152 -17.23 7.15 -16.76
C LYS A 152 -18.50 8.01 -16.92
N LYS A 153 -19.66 7.54 -16.43
CA LYS A 153 -20.91 8.31 -16.45
C LYS A 153 -20.87 9.55 -15.55
N LEU A 154 -20.20 9.43 -14.39
CA LEU A 154 -20.02 10.54 -13.45
C LEU A 154 -18.94 11.53 -13.88
N THR A 155 -18.02 11.14 -14.77
CA THR A 155 -16.91 11.95 -15.25
C THR A 155 -16.64 11.71 -16.75
N PRO A 156 -17.54 12.13 -17.66
CA PRO A 156 -17.31 12.01 -19.09
C PRO A 156 -16.05 12.74 -19.51
N VAL A 157 -15.33 12.16 -20.47
CA VAL A 157 -14.13 12.76 -21.06
C VAL A 157 -14.47 14.14 -21.62
N GLY A 158 -13.53 15.08 -21.46
CA GLY A 158 -13.68 16.48 -21.87
C GLY A 158 -14.47 17.36 -20.90
N ARG A 159 -15.09 16.80 -19.86
CA ARG A 159 -15.81 17.59 -18.85
C ARG A 159 -14.87 18.12 -17.76
N THR A 160 -15.19 19.30 -17.27
CA THR A 160 -14.51 19.93 -16.14
C THR A 160 -14.99 19.34 -14.82
N ILE A 161 -14.04 19.05 -13.93
CA ILE A 161 -14.25 18.62 -12.55
C ILE A 161 -13.44 19.50 -11.61
N VAL A 162 -13.84 19.52 -10.34
CA VAL A 162 -13.09 20.15 -9.25
C VAL A 162 -12.46 19.04 -8.43
N LEU A 163 -11.15 19.16 -8.23
CA LEU A 163 -10.34 18.28 -7.40
C LEU A 163 -10.05 18.99 -6.08
N THR A 164 -10.11 18.25 -4.97
CA THR A 164 -9.84 18.80 -3.65
C THR A 164 -8.99 17.82 -2.85
N SER A 165 -7.86 18.26 -2.30
CA SER A 165 -7.07 17.45 -1.36
C SER A 165 -7.79 17.30 -0.03
N ASP A 166 -7.34 16.33 0.77
CA ASP A 166 -7.74 16.23 2.17
C ASP A 166 -6.56 16.67 3.06
N PRO A 167 -6.75 17.60 4.00
CA PRO A 167 -5.67 18.04 4.91
C PRO A 167 -5.02 16.91 5.70
N THR A 168 -5.75 15.85 5.98
CA THR A 168 -5.28 14.71 6.76
C THR A 168 -4.43 13.73 5.95
N GLN A 169 -4.29 13.96 4.63
CA GLN A 169 -3.67 13.02 3.70
C GLN A 169 -2.50 13.67 2.96
N PRO A 170 -1.51 12.88 2.53
CA PRO A 170 -0.53 13.33 1.55
C PRO A 170 -1.21 13.79 0.26
N TYR A 171 -0.54 14.67 -0.50
CA TYR A 171 -1.06 15.11 -1.80
C TYR A 171 -1.05 14.01 -2.87
N ALA A 172 -0.17 13.02 -2.72
CA ALA A 172 -0.01 11.90 -3.62
C ALA A 172 0.33 10.61 -2.86
N ASP A 173 0.04 9.47 -3.49
CA ASP A 173 0.49 8.17 -3.00
C ASP A 173 1.89 7.80 -3.52
N VAL A 174 2.40 6.67 -3.05
CA VAL A 174 3.73 6.12 -3.43
C VAL A 174 3.86 5.82 -4.92
N TYR A 175 2.75 5.74 -5.66
CA TYR A 175 2.72 5.51 -7.11
C TYR A 175 2.64 6.81 -7.91
N GLY A 176 2.79 7.96 -7.25
CA GLY A 176 2.71 9.28 -7.86
C GLY A 176 1.31 9.68 -8.31
N ARG A 177 0.24 9.02 -7.81
CA ARG A 177 -1.14 9.43 -8.11
C ARG A 177 -1.56 10.50 -7.11
N ALA A 178 -2.11 11.60 -7.61
CA ALA A 178 -2.64 12.64 -6.73
C ALA A 178 -3.89 12.14 -5.99
N LEU A 179 -3.92 12.31 -4.68
CA LEU A 179 -5.02 11.92 -3.81
C LEU A 179 -6.04 13.05 -3.76
N ARG A 180 -7.23 12.83 -4.32
CA ARG A 180 -8.27 13.87 -4.42
C ARG A 180 -9.67 13.35 -4.18
N TYR A 181 -10.49 14.22 -3.59
CA TYR A 181 -11.93 14.18 -3.78
C TYR A 181 -12.29 14.79 -5.13
N VAL A 182 -13.26 14.20 -5.82
CA VAL A 182 -13.71 14.66 -7.14
C VAL A 182 -15.14 15.17 -7.05
N LYS A 183 -15.37 16.38 -7.57
CA LYS A 183 -16.69 16.99 -7.69
C LYS A 183 -16.98 17.38 -9.13
N ARG A 184 -18.17 17.07 -9.63
CA ARG A 184 -18.67 17.54 -10.94
C ARG A 184 -19.99 18.27 -10.74
N GLY A 185 -20.01 19.58 -10.98
CA GLY A 185 -21.14 20.43 -10.58
C GLY A 185 -21.34 20.36 -9.06
N SER A 186 -22.55 20.03 -8.59
CA SER A 186 -22.85 19.82 -7.17
C SER A 186 -22.51 18.41 -6.66
N LYS A 187 -22.15 17.46 -7.54
CA LYS A 187 -22.07 16.03 -7.21
C LYS A 187 -20.69 15.62 -6.70
N ASP A 188 -20.64 15.07 -5.50
CA ASP A 188 -19.47 14.31 -4.99
C ASP A 188 -19.42 12.95 -5.69
N VAL A 189 -18.41 12.78 -6.55
CA VAL A 189 -18.25 11.58 -7.40
C VAL A 189 -17.85 10.37 -6.56
N ASN A 190 -16.93 10.54 -5.60
CA ASN A 190 -16.47 9.49 -4.70
C ASN A 190 -17.65 8.96 -3.87
N LYS A 191 -18.45 9.85 -3.26
CA LYS A 191 -19.66 9.47 -2.52
C LYS A 191 -20.68 8.79 -3.43
N ALA A 192 -20.82 9.22 -4.69
CA ALA A 192 -21.74 8.60 -5.63
C ALA A 192 -21.38 7.14 -5.95
N GLN A 193 -20.08 6.81 -6.06
CA GLN A 193 -19.61 5.43 -6.19
C GLN A 193 -20.03 4.57 -4.98
N LEU A 194 -19.82 5.09 -3.77
CA LEU A 194 -20.23 4.40 -2.54
C LEU A 194 -21.75 4.21 -2.47
N SER A 195 -22.54 5.27 -2.70
CA SER A 195 -24.01 5.22 -2.61
C SER A 195 -24.66 4.27 -3.61
N LYS A 196 -24.00 4.03 -4.75
CA LYS A 196 -24.43 3.06 -5.77
C LYS A 196 -23.86 1.67 -5.56
N GLY A 197 -23.02 1.47 -4.54
CA GLY A 197 -22.41 0.18 -4.22
C GLY A 197 -21.33 -0.23 -5.20
N TRP A 198 -20.67 0.71 -5.89
CA TRP A 198 -19.60 0.42 -6.84
C TRP A 198 -18.20 0.50 -6.23
N ALA A 199 -18.10 0.87 -4.96
CA ALA A 199 -16.87 0.88 -4.20
C ALA A 199 -17.17 0.61 -2.72
N ARG A 200 -16.14 0.16 -2.00
CA ARG A 200 -16.09 0.09 -0.54
C ARG A 200 -15.50 1.37 0.03
N PHE A 201 -15.88 1.74 1.25
CA PHE A 201 -15.19 2.81 1.96
C PHE A 201 -13.78 2.36 2.31
N TYR A 202 -12.79 3.19 1.98
CA TYR A 202 -11.39 2.93 2.27
C TYR A 202 -10.81 4.10 3.04
N ASP A 203 -10.29 3.82 4.23
CA ASP A 203 -9.61 4.78 5.09
C ASP A 203 -8.13 4.42 5.10
N ALA A 204 -7.28 5.29 4.54
CA ALA A 204 -5.86 5.01 4.38
C ALA A 204 -5.07 5.08 5.70
N ARG A 205 -5.74 5.41 6.82
CA ARG A 205 -5.24 5.45 8.22
C ARG A 205 -3.74 5.67 8.35
N ARG A 206 -3.24 6.82 7.90
CA ARG A 206 -1.84 7.22 8.13
C ARG A 206 -1.71 8.21 9.28
N CYS A 207 -2.64 9.18 9.33
CA CYS A 207 -2.47 10.36 10.16
C CYS A 207 -3.80 10.76 10.85
N ASP A 208 -4.89 10.92 10.10
CA ASP A 208 -6.20 11.19 10.69
C ASP A 208 -7.31 10.59 9.82
N PRO A 209 -8.53 10.38 10.37
CA PRO A 209 -9.65 9.97 9.54
C PRO A 209 -9.96 11.04 8.50
N LEU A 210 -10.14 10.62 7.26
CA LEU A 210 -10.60 11.47 6.17
C LEU A 210 -11.73 12.42 6.60
N THR A 211 -11.66 13.69 6.20
CA THR A 211 -12.68 14.70 6.52
C THR A 211 -14.10 14.27 6.11
N ARG A 212 -14.22 13.41 5.09
CA ARG A 212 -15.50 12.88 4.58
C ARG A 212 -15.91 11.51 5.14
N LYS A 213 -15.15 10.92 6.07
CA LYS A 213 -15.37 9.57 6.62
C LYS A 213 -16.80 9.29 7.03
N LYS A 214 -17.40 10.15 7.86
CA LYS A 214 -18.79 9.98 8.35
C LYS A 214 -19.80 9.90 7.20
N SER A 215 -19.66 10.80 6.22
CA SER A 215 -20.53 10.87 5.03
C SER A 215 -20.38 9.63 4.14
N TYR A 216 -19.15 9.15 3.97
CA TYR A 216 -18.83 8.02 3.10
C TYR A 216 -19.24 6.68 3.71
N LYS A 217 -18.97 6.47 5.00
CA LYS A 217 -19.48 5.29 5.73
C LYS A 217 -21.01 5.21 5.68
N ARG A 218 -21.73 6.34 5.75
CA ARG A 218 -23.19 6.36 5.61
C ARG A 218 -23.64 5.96 4.21
N ALA A 219 -22.95 6.44 3.17
CA ALA A 219 -23.23 6.07 1.78
C ALA A 219 -23.02 4.57 1.54
N GLU A 220 -21.91 4.00 2.02
CA GLU A 220 -21.66 2.56 1.91
C GLU A 220 -22.70 1.73 2.67
N ARG A 221 -23.02 2.09 3.93
CA ARG A 221 -24.07 1.40 4.71
C ARG A 221 -25.42 1.42 4.01
N SER A 222 -25.78 2.54 3.37
CA SER A 222 -27.00 2.62 2.57
C SER A 222 -26.95 1.69 1.35
N ALA A 223 -25.82 1.59 0.66
CA ALA A 223 -25.67 0.69 -0.47
C ALA A 223 -25.76 -0.79 -0.06
N LYS A 224 -25.19 -1.16 1.10
CA LYS A 224 -25.31 -2.50 1.69
C LYS A 224 -26.76 -2.82 2.03
N LYS A 225 -27.45 -1.94 2.75
CA LYS A 225 -28.86 -2.15 3.18
C LYS A 225 -29.83 -2.37 2.01
N HIS A 226 -29.53 -1.85 0.82
CA HIS A 226 -30.40 -1.93 -0.34
C HIS A 226 -29.82 -2.79 -1.46
N ASP A 227 -28.88 -3.69 -1.13
CA ASP A 227 -28.23 -4.62 -2.05
C ASP A 227 -27.87 -3.94 -3.38
N ARG A 228 -27.02 -2.91 -3.32
CA ARG A 228 -26.60 -2.15 -4.51
C ARG A 228 -25.24 -2.59 -4.98
N GLY A 229 -25.07 -2.66 -6.29
CA GLY A 229 -23.78 -2.89 -6.93
C GLY A 229 -23.12 -4.18 -6.45
N ILE A 230 -21.97 -4.08 -5.79
CA ILE A 230 -21.16 -5.22 -5.33
C ILE A 230 -21.73 -5.92 -4.09
N TRP A 231 -22.79 -5.37 -3.49
CA TRP A 231 -23.48 -5.96 -2.33
C TRP A 231 -24.62 -6.91 -2.72
N ARG A 232 -24.83 -7.12 -4.02
CA ARG A 232 -25.79 -8.09 -4.59
C ARG A 232 -25.17 -9.46 -4.80
#